data_AF-A0A7Z7BPE2-F1
#
_entry.id   AF-A0A7Z7BPE2-F1
#
_cell.length_a   1.000
_cell.length_b   1.000
_cell.length_c   1.000
_cell.angle_alpha   90.00
_cell.angle_beta   90.00
_cell.angle_gamma   90.00
#
_symmetry.space_group_name_H-M   'P 1'
#
loop_
_entity.id
_entity.type
_entity.pdbx_description
1 polymer ?
#
loop_
_entity_poly.entity_id
_entity_poly.type
_entity_poly.pdbx_seq_one_letter_code
_entity_poly.pdbx_strand_id
1 'polypeptide(L)'
;MTLSDEPYILAQLAMSQLKSAIYLLLKDAKSGGMKNSEIGRSLGIYTGHVEHEGHIPRTLLSIMEAEGVVEQDKETKLWSLKKF
;
A
#
# COMPACT_ATOMS: atom_id res chain seq x y z
N MET A 1 -3.52 22.38 24.21
CA MET A 1 -2.30 21.56 24.30
C MET A 1 -1.70 21.53 22.90
N THR A 2 -0.86 22.49 22.53
CA THR A 2 -0.21 22.51 21.21
C THR A 2 1.10 21.73 21.32
N LEU A 3 0.98 20.40 21.22
CA LEU A 3 2.08 19.65 20.61
C LEU A 3 2.31 20.29 19.24
N SER A 4 3.57 20.48 18.83
CA SER A 4 3.86 20.89 17.45
C SER A 4 3.00 20.03 16.53
N ASP A 5 2.15 20.63 15.69
CA ASP A 5 1.32 19.88 14.74
C ASP A 5 2.18 19.20 13.67
N GLU A 6 3.48 19.52 13.63
CA GLU A 6 4.44 19.04 12.64
C GLU A 6 4.53 17.51 12.55
N PRO A 7 4.69 16.72 13.64
CA PRO A 7 4.72 15.27 13.53
C PRO A 7 3.38 14.68 13.07
N TYR A 8 2.26 15.31 13.46
CA TYR A 8 0.93 14.91 13.00
C TYR A 8 0.79 15.14 11.50
N ILE A 9 1.09 16.36 11.03
CA ILE A 9 1.04 16.73 9.61
C ILE A 9 1.97 15.85 8.80
N LEU A 10 3.20 15.62 9.27
CA LEU A 10 4.18 14.75 8.63
C LEU A 10 3.65 13.33 8.49
N ALA A 11 3.06 12.77 9.55
CA ALA A 11 2.49 11.43 9.52
C ALA A 11 1.31 11.33 8.54
N GLN A 12 0.39 12.30 8.54
CA GLN A 12 -0.74 12.33 7.60
C GLN A 12 -0.26 12.44 6.15
N LEU A 13 0.72 13.31 5.87
CA LEU A 13 1.28 13.48 4.54
C LEU A 13 1.99 12.21 4.05
N ALA A 14 2.84 11.61 4.88
CA ALA A 14 3.55 10.38 4.54
C ALA A 14 2.57 9.23 4.25
N MET A 15 1.52 9.08 5.07
CA MET A 15 0.48 8.09 4.86
C MET A 15 -0.29 8.34 3.55
N SER A 16 -0.67 9.59 3.28
CA SER A 16 -1.34 9.94 2.03
C SER A 16 -0.46 9.66 0.81
N GLN A 17 0.83 9.97 0.87
CA GLN A 17 1.77 9.74 -0.23
C GLN A 17 1.97 8.25 -0.50
N LEU A 18 2.13 7.43 0.55
CA LEU A 18 2.23 5.98 0.42
C LEU A 18 0.97 5.38 -0.22
N LYS A 19 -0.22 5.74 0.27
CA LYS A 19 -1.49 5.26 -0.29
C LYS A 19 -1.68 5.68 -1.75
N SER A 20 -1.33 6.92 -2.11
CA SER A 20 -1.37 7.41 -3.49
C SER A 20 -0.41 6.64 -4.41
N ALA A 21 0.81 6.35 -3.95
CA ALA A 21 1.78 5.60 -4.74
C ALA A 21 1.29 4.17 -5.05
N ILE A 22 0.71 3.49 -4.05
CA ILE A 22 0.09 2.17 -4.23
C ILE A 22 -1.07 2.24 -5.21
N TYR A 23 -1.95 3.23 -5.06
CA TYR A 23 -3.10 3.41 -5.95
C TYR A 23 -2.67 3.59 -7.40
N LEU A 24 -1.70 4.47 -7.67
CA LEU A 24 -1.19 4.72 -9.01
C LEU A 24 -0.58 3.45 -9.61
N LEU A 25 0.20 2.71 -8.84
CA LEU A 25 0.80 1.45 -9.28
C LEU A 25 -0.26 0.40 -9.64
N LEU A 26 -1.28 0.21 -8.79
CA LEU A 26 -2.38 -0.72 -9.05
C LEU A 26 -3.27 -0.28 -10.20
N LYS A 27 -3.44 1.04 -10.40
CA LYS A 27 -4.14 1.60 -11.55
C LYS A 27 -3.46 1.21 -12.85
N ASP A 28 -2.13 1.27 -12.90
CA ASP A 28 -1.33 0.90 -14.07
C ASP A 28 -1.33 -0.62 -14.29
N ALA A 29 -1.37 -1.43 -13.23
CA ALA A 29 -1.53 -2.88 -13.28
C ALA A 29 -2.95 -3.36 -13.70
N LYS A 30 -3.92 -2.45 -13.80
CA LYS A 30 -5.32 -2.70 -14.17
C LYS A 30 -5.94 -3.85 -13.34
N SER A 31 -6.76 -4.70 -13.96
CA SER A 31 -7.38 -5.86 -13.32
C SER A 31 -6.43 -7.04 -13.10
N GLY A 32 -5.16 -6.94 -13.51
CA GLY A 32 -4.16 -7.98 -13.26
C GLY A 32 -3.77 -8.08 -11.79
N GLY A 33 -3.88 -6.96 -11.05
CA GLY A 33 -3.47 -6.88 -9.66
C GLY A 33 -1.99 -7.15 -9.44
N MET A 34 -1.54 -7.10 -8.18
CA MET A 34 -0.14 -7.30 -7.80
C MET A 34 -0.03 -7.97 -6.44
N LYS A 35 0.99 -8.81 -6.24
CA LYS A 35 1.36 -9.37 -4.94
C LYS A 35 2.05 -8.31 -4.09
N ASN A 36 2.09 -8.53 -2.77
CA ASN A 36 2.79 -7.64 -1.83
C ASN A 36 4.27 -7.40 -2.21
N SER A 37 4.95 -8.44 -2.70
CA SER A 37 6.36 -8.38 -3.13
C SER A 37 6.55 -7.57 -4.41
N GLU A 38 5.60 -7.64 -5.34
CA GLU A 38 5.65 -6.87 -6.58
C GLU A 38 5.42 -5.40 -6.27
N ILE A 39 4.42 -5.08 -5.44
CA ILE A 39 4.14 -3.71 -4.99
C ILE A 39 5.35 -3.12 -4.27
N GLY A 40 5.91 -3.83 -3.28
CA GLY A 40 7.04 -3.33 -2.50
C GLY A 40 8.27 -3.07 -3.37
N ARG A 41 8.65 -4.02 -4.25
CA ARG A 41 9.78 -3.85 -5.18
C ARG A 41 9.57 -2.70 -6.17
N SER A 42 8.37 -2.58 -6.75
CA SER A 42 8.03 -1.47 -7.66
C SER A 42 8.10 -0.10 -6.99
N LEU A 43 7.82 -0.02 -5.69
CA LEU A 43 7.93 1.22 -4.90
C LEU A 43 9.32 1.42 -4.27
N GLY A 44 10.28 0.52 -4.52
CA GLY A 44 11.61 0.58 -3.92
C GLY A 44 11.62 0.32 -2.40
N ILE A 45 10.59 -0.31 -1.87
CA ILE A 45 10.48 -0.69 -0.45
C ILE A 45 11.15 -2.04 -0.27
N TYR A 46 12.41 -2.03 0.14
CA TYR A 46 13.23 -3.24 0.38
C TYR A 46 13.33 -3.61 1.87
N THR A 47 12.41 -3.13 2.70
CA THR A 47 12.37 -3.48 4.12
C THR A 47 11.87 -4.93 4.29
N GLY A 48 12.31 -5.62 5.36
CA GLY A 48 11.93 -7.00 5.67
C GLY A 48 13.09 -7.85 6.20
N HIS A 49 12.78 -9.08 6.65
CA HIS A 49 13.76 -10.14 6.87
C HIS A 49 13.89 -11.01 5.61
N VAL A 50 14.88 -11.91 5.56
CA VAL A 50 15.28 -12.70 4.37
C VAL A 50 14.11 -13.31 3.55
N GLU A 51 12.97 -13.64 4.16
CA GLU A 51 11.78 -14.19 3.47
C GLU A 51 10.74 -13.14 3.00
N HIS A 52 10.85 -11.88 3.43
CA HIS A 52 9.89 -10.79 3.16
C HIS A 52 10.56 -9.52 2.65
N GLU A 53 11.83 -9.58 2.28
CA GLU A 53 12.54 -8.46 1.68
C GLU A 53 11.85 -8.03 0.37
N GLY A 54 11.58 -6.74 0.25
CA GLY A 54 10.88 -6.20 -0.91
C GLY A 54 9.36 -6.26 -0.81
N HIS A 55 8.79 -6.70 0.33
CA HIS A 55 7.34 -6.72 0.52
C HIS A 55 6.86 -5.37 1.05
N ILE A 56 5.77 -4.86 0.47
CA ILE A 56 5.06 -3.77 1.11
C ILE A 56 4.43 -4.26 2.44
N PRO A 57 4.46 -3.45 3.52
CA PRO A 57 3.76 -3.78 4.76
C PRO A 57 2.29 -4.08 4.51
N ARG A 58 1.84 -5.29 4.84
CA ARG A 58 0.46 -5.73 4.63
C ARG A 58 -0.56 -4.79 5.28
N THR A 59 -0.20 -4.22 6.43
CA THR A 59 -1.05 -3.26 7.16
C THR A 59 -1.47 -2.08 6.30
N LEU A 60 -0.61 -1.57 5.42
CA LEU A 60 -0.97 -0.45 4.52
C LEU A 60 -2.06 -0.85 3.54
N LEU A 61 -1.96 -2.04 2.95
CA LEU A 61 -2.97 -2.57 2.03
C LEU A 61 -4.29 -2.88 2.75
N SER A 62 -4.22 -3.42 3.97
CA SER A 62 -5.41 -3.64 4.80
C SER A 62 -6.11 -2.35 5.22
N ILE A 63 -5.37 -1.26 5.47
CA ILE A 63 -5.96 0.07 5.69
C ILE A 63 -6.72 0.52 4.44
N MET A 64 -6.09 0.44 3.26
CA MET A 64 -6.73 0.83 2.00
C MET A 64 -7.94 -0.05 1.65
N GLU A 65 -7.91 -1.34 2.02
CA GLU A 65 -9.02 -2.27 1.87
C GLU A 65 -10.22 -1.88 2.75
N ALA A 66 -9.95 -1.55 4.02
CA ALA A 66 -10.96 -1.06 4.95
C ALA A 66 -11.56 0.29 4.50
N GLU A 67 -10.77 1.14 3.83
CA GLU A 67 -11.21 2.38 3.18
C GLU A 67 -11.98 2.12 1.87
N GLY A 68 -12.05 0.87 1.39
CA GLY A 68 -12.77 0.50 0.17
C GLY A 68 -12.05 0.84 -1.14
N VAL A 69 -10.74 1.11 -1.10
CA VAL A 69 -9.94 1.53 -2.25
C VAL A 69 -9.40 0.33 -3.03
N VAL A 70 -8.97 -0.71 -2.33
CA VAL A 70 -8.38 -1.93 -2.90
C VAL A 70 -9.09 -3.16 -2.35
N GLU A 71 -8.89 -4.30 -3.01
CA GLU A 71 -9.35 -5.60 -2.53
C GLU A 71 -8.30 -6.68 -2.80
N GLN A 72 -8.21 -7.67 -1.90
CA GLN A 72 -7.35 -8.84 -2.10
C GLN A 72 -8.14 -10.05 -2.57
N ASP A 73 -7.70 -10.66 -3.67
CA ASP A 73 -8.14 -11.99 -4.07
C ASP A 73 -7.55 -13.04 -3.09
N LYS A 74 -8.42 -13.83 -2.47
CA LYS A 74 -8.02 -14.81 -1.44
C LYS A 74 -7.26 -16.01 -1.99
N GLU A 75 -7.45 -16.36 -3.25
CA GLU A 75 -6.81 -17.50 -3.90
C GLU A 75 -5.45 -17.09 -4.46
N THR A 76 -5.42 -16.04 -5.26
CA THR A 76 -4.21 -15.57 -5.95
C THR A 76 -3.31 -14.68 -5.09
N LYS A 77 -3.86 -14.14 -4.00
CA LYS A 77 -3.23 -13.15 -3.10
C LYS A 77 -2.91 -11.82 -3.77
N LEU A 78 -3.46 -11.58 -4.97
CA LEU A 78 -3.28 -10.34 -5.71
C LEU A 78 -4.15 -9.24 -5.14
N TRP A 79 -3.59 -8.04 -5.07
CA TRP A 79 -4.30 -6.81 -4.74
C TRP A 79 -4.66 -6.07 -6.01
N SER A 80 -5.87 -5.57 -6.10
CA SER A 80 -6.31 -4.72 -7.21
C SER A 80 -7.17 -3.56 -6.71
N LEU A 81 -7.41 -2.58 -7.57
CA LEU A 81 -8.37 -1.52 -7.26
C LEU A 81 -9.77 -2.11 -7.19
N LYS A 82 -10.49 -1.77 -6.12
CA LYS A 82 -11.87 -2.20 -5.94
C LYS A 82 -12.74 -1.60 -7.05
N LYS A 83 -13.51 -2.44 -7.73
CA LYS A 83 -14.49 -1.99 -8.73
C LYS A 83 -15.80 -1.59 -8.05
N PHE A 84 -16.42 -0.53 -8.55
CA PHE A 84 -17.76 -0.07 -8.14
C PHE A 84 -18.82 -0.62 -9.11
#